data_AF-A0A7C3ZS33-F1
#
_entry.id   AF-A0A7C3ZS33-F1
#
_cell.length_a   1.000
_cell.length_b   1.000
_cell.length_c   1.000
_cell.angle_alpha   90.00
_cell.angle_beta   90.00
_cell.angle_gamma   90.00
#
_symmetry.space_group_name_H-M   'P 1'
#
loop_
_entity.id
_entity.type
_entity.pdbx_description
1 polymer ?
#
loop_
_entity_poly.entity_id
_entity_poly.type
_entity_poly.pdbx_seq_one_letter_code
_entity_poly.pdbx_strand_id
1 'polypeptide(L)'
;MFVRVKNIKGNRYAYLVENTWQAKGSRQTVKAYLGKVLTPAAEAAHPVPDISTHTYPDAVLALAAWTLKNHGFAETPEGHRKDNAHVKLSEKAIRHKTKNAALELNEGYLCDHTLNQLLNFVGEGTREEEVGQRLANAMLEAGISVPQETFVQLFNKIFKPLKEESPL
;
A
#
# COMPACT_ATOMS: atom_id res chain seq x y z
N MET A 1 9.65 0.19 -9.19
CA MET A 1 9.22 -1.23 -9.23
C MET A 1 7.72 -1.25 -9.09
N PHE A 2 7.03 -2.31 -9.52
CA PHE A 2 5.58 -2.42 -9.36
C PHE A 2 5.16 -3.87 -9.15
N VAL A 3 3.93 -4.08 -8.69
CA VAL A 3 3.35 -5.42 -8.53
C VAL A 3 2.75 -5.88 -9.85
N ARG A 4 3.15 -7.07 -10.33
CA ARG A 4 2.54 -7.73 -11.48
C ARG A 4 1.91 -9.05 -11.07
N VAL A 5 0.69 -9.29 -11.52
CA VAL A 5 0.00 -10.56 -11.33
C VAL A 5 0.20 -11.48 -12.53
N LYS A 6 0.42 -12.77 -12.28
CA LYS A 6 0.47 -13.82 -13.30
C LYS A 6 -0.54 -14.91 -12.96
N ASN A 7 -1.19 -15.45 -14.00
CA ASN A 7 -2.06 -16.60 -13.92
C ASN A 7 -1.26 -17.88 -14.20
N ILE A 8 -1.24 -18.82 -13.25
CA ILE A 8 -0.52 -20.09 -13.37
C ILE A 8 -1.47 -21.19 -12.91
N LYS A 9 -1.86 -22.10 -13.83
CA LYS A 9 -2.76 -23.23 -13.55
C LYS A 9 -4.03 -22.79 -12.79
N GLY A 10 -4.70 -21.75 -13.30
CA GLY A 10 -5.94 -21.21 -12.71
C GLY A 10 -5.77 -20.43 -11.40
N ASN A 11 -4.55 -20.26 -10.88
CA ASN A 11 -4.27 -19.49 -9.68
C ASN A 11 -3.54 -18.18 -10.03
N ARG A 12 -3.84 -17.12 -9.28
CA ARG A 12 -3.21 -15.79 -9.41
C ARG A 12 -2.08 -15.61 -8.41
N TYR A 13 -0.95 -15.09 -8.89
CA TYR A 13 0.26 -14.90 -8.10
C TYR A 13 0.87 -13.53 -8.36
N ALA A 14 1.24 -12.84 -7.29
CA ALA A 14 1.85 -11.51 -7.34
C ALA A 14 3.39 -11.62 -7.34
N TYR A 15 4.01 -10.77 -8.15
CA TYR A 15 5.46 -10.65 -8.29
C TYR A 15 5.85 -9.18 -8.26
N LEU A 16 6.92 -8.88 -7.54
CA LEU A 16 7.57 -7.57 -7.63
C LEU A 16 8.45 -7.56 -8.87
N VAL A 17 8.29 -6.53 -9.70
CA VAL A 17 8.96 -6.43 -10.99
C VAL A 17 9.57 -5.06 -11.20
N GLU A 18 10.64 -5.02 -11.99
CA GLU A 18 11.33 -3.80 -12.38
C GLU A 18 11.45 -3.76 -13.91
N ASN A 19 11.25 -2.57 -14.49
CA ASN A 19 11.53 -2.32 -15.90
C ASN A 19 12.96 -1.77 -16.04
N THR A 20 13.72 -2.35 -16.95
CA THR A 20 15.04 -1.86 -17.37
C THR A 20 15.00 -1.53 -18.86
N TRP A 21 15.42 -0.32 -19.23
CA TRP A 21 15.48 0.09 -20.63
C TRP A 21 16.73 -0.49 -21.31
N GLN A 22 16.54 -1.12 -22.47
CA GLN A 22 17.62 -1.61 -23.33
C GLN A 22 17.48 -1.01 -24.73
N ALA A 23 18.53 -1.10 -25.56
CA ALA A 23 18.53 -0.55 -26.91
C ALA A 23 17.37 -1.04 -27.81
N LYS A 24 16.82 -2.23 -27.53
CA LYS A 24 15.70 -2.84 -28.28
C LYS A 24 14.34 -2.71 -27.58
N GLY A 25 14.26 -1.94 -26.50
CA GLY A 25 13.03 -1.72 -25.72
C GLY A 25 13.18 -2.05 -24.22
N SER A 26 12.08 -1.97 -23.49
CA SER A 26 12.06 -2.27 -22.05
C SER A 26 12.06 -3.79 -21.80
N ARG A 27 12.96 -4.25 -20.93
CA ARG A 27 12.94 -5.60 -20.36
C ARG A 27 12.42 -5.57 -18.94
N GLN A 28 11.54 -6.50 -18.60
CA GLN A 28 11.02 -6.62 -17.25
C GLN A 28 11.72 -7.76 -16.50
N THR A 29 12.24 -7.46 -15.30
CA THR A 29 12.90 -8.43 -14.42
C THR A 29 12.05 -8.68 -13.18
N VAL A 30 11.86 -9.95 -12.81
CA VAL A 30 11.21 -10.33 -11.55
C VAL A 30 12.22 -10.18 -10.41
N LYS A 31 11.88 -9.37 -9.40
CA LYS A 31 12.70 -9.11 -8.22
C LYS A 31 12.32 -9.99 -7.05
N ALA A 32 11.02 -10.21 -6.85
CA ALA A 32 10.52 -11.04 -5.75
C ALA A 32 9.19 -11.72 -6.12
N TYR A 33 8.92 -12.84 -5.46
CA TYR A 33 7.59 -13.44 -5.39
C TYR A 33 6.88 -12.93 -4.15
N LEU A 34 5.70 -12.30 -4.32
CA LEU A 34 4.95 -11.65 -3.24
C LEU A 34 3.85 -12.54 -2.66
N GLY A 35 3.50 -13.64 -3.34
CA GLY A 35 2.55 -14.61 -2.82
C GLY A 35 1.37 -14.90 -3.74
N LYS A 36 0.43 -15.69 -3.22
CA LYS A 36 -0.86 -15.92 -3.88
C LYS A 36 -1.71 -14.66 -3.78
N VAL A 37 -2.38 -14.27 -4.86
CA VAL A 37 -3.34 -13.17 -4.84
C VAL A 37 -4.66 -13.66 -4.27
N LEU A 38 -5.20 -12.93 -3.31
CA LEU A 38 -6.54 -13.09 -2.78
C LEU A 38 -7.35 -11.84 -3.17
N THR A 39 -8.60 -12.01 -3.59
CA THR A 39 -9.46 -10.92 -4.04
C THR A 39 -10.71 -10.86 -3.16
N PRO A 40 -10.60 -10.34 -1.92
CA PRO A 40 -11.75 -10.22 -1.03
C PRO A 40 -12.75 -9.20 -1.60
N ALA A 41 -14.01 -9.59 -1.69
CA ALA A 41 -15.07 -8.68 -2.10
C ALA A 41 -15.19 -7.51 -1.10
N ALA A 42 -15.52 -6.33 -1.62
CA ALA A 42 -15.96 -5.21 -0.79
C ALA A 42 -17.30 -5.56 -0.14
N GLU A 43 -17.48 -5.24 1.14
CA GLU A 43 -18.66 -5.63 1.92
C GLU A 43 -19.43 -4.44 2.47
N ALA A 44 -18.75 -3.53 3.16
CA ALA A 44 -19.40 -2.41 3.82
C ALA A 44 -18.49 -1.19 3.81
N ALA A 45 -19.07 -0.01 3.62
CA ALA A 45 -18.36 1.24 3.83
C ALA A 45 -18.35 1.56 5.33
N HIS A 46 -17.20 1.45 5.97
CA HIS A 46 -17.02 1.93 7.34
C HIS A 46 -16.65 3.42 7.34
N PRO A 47 -16.99 4.16 8.42
CA PRO A 47 -16.51 5.51 8.61
C PRO A 47 -14.98 5.56 8.54
N VAL A 48 -14.46 6.57 7.85
CA VAL A 48 -13.02 6.79 7.74
C VAL A 48 -12.47 7.13 9.13
N PRO A 49 -11.36 6.51 9.56
CA PRO A 49 -10.78 6.81 10.87
C PRO A 49 -10.24 8.24 10.92
N ASP A 50 -10.38 8.88 12.08
CA ASP A 50 -9.72 10.16 12.34
C ASP A 50 -8.21 9.93 12.54
N ILE A 51 -7.41 10.46 11.61
CA ILE A 51 -5.95 10.37 11.61
C ILE A 51 -5.27 11.65 12.10
N SER A 52 -6.02 12.65 12.55
CA SER A 52 -5.49 13.97 12.93
C SER A 52 -4.37 13.87 13.97
N THR A 53 -4.58 13.07 15.01
CA THR A 53 -3.65 12.86 16.14
C THR A 53 -2.57 11.80 15.90
N HIS A 54 -2.66 11.05 14.80
CA HIS A 54 -1.75 9.93 14.53
C HIS A 54 -0.39 10.42 14.00
N THR A 55 0.68 9.68 14.28
CA THR A 55 1.92 9.83 13.50
C THR A 55 1.68 9.35 12.06
N TYR A 56 2.57 9.69 11.12
CA TYR A 56 2.41 9.23 9.73
C TYR A 56 2.34 7.69 9.61
N PRO A 57 3.26 6.90 10.22
CA PRO A 57 3.15 5.45 10.20
C PRO A 57 1.83 4.94 10.79
N ASP A 58 1.40 5.47 11.93
CA ASP A 58 0.17 5.03 12.57
C ASP A 58 -1.07 5.37 11.73
N ALA A 59 -1.06 6.53 11.06
CA ALA A 59 -2.11 6.92 10.13
C ALA A 59 -2.19 5.94 8.93
N VAL A 60 -1.05 5.56 8.35
CA VAL A 60 -1.01 4.54 7.28
C VAL A 60 -1.56 3.21 7.76
N LEU A 61 -1.18 2.74 8.95
CA LEU A 61 -1.69 1.50 9.53
C LEU A 61 -3.21 1.58 9.81
N ALA A 62 -3.69 2.70 10.33
CA ALA A 62 -5.12 2.92 10.57
C ALA A 62 -5.93 2.88 9.27
N LEU A 63 -5.43 3.51 8.19
CA LEU A 63 -6.08 3.49 6.88
C LEU A 63 -6.02 2.11 6.22
N ALA A 64 -4.93 1.36 6.39
CA ALA A 64 -4.84 -0.02 5.95
C ALA A 64 -5.85 -0.91 6.70
N ALA A 65 -5.97 -0.75 8.02
CA ALA A 65 -6.95 -1.46 8.85
C ALA A 65 -8.39 -1.14 8.44
N TRP A 66 -8.69 0.15 8.19
CA TRP A 66 -9.98 0.58 7.68
C TRP A 66 -10.30 -0.03 6.30
N THR A 67 -9.33 -0.07 5.40
CA THR A 67 -9.48 -0.72 4.09
C THR A 67 -9.79 -2.21 4.26
N LEU A 68 -9.10 -2.92 5.15
CA LEU A 68 -9.38 -4.32 5.45
C LEU A 68 -10.80 -4.53 6.00
N LYS A 69 -11.26 -3.65 6.90
CA LYS A 69 -12.64 -3.69 7.43
C LYS A 69 -13.66 -3.53 6.30
N ASN A 70 -13.43 -2.60 5.37
CA ASN A 70 -14.32 -2.40 4.21
C ASN A 70 -14.43 -3.64 3.31
N HIS A 71 -13.40 -4.51 3.34
CA HIS A 71 -13.36 -5.78 2.64
C HIS A 71 -13.68 -6.97 3.54
N GLY A 72 -14.39 -6.76 4.66
CA GLY A 72 -14.95 -7.83 5.50
C GLY A 72 -13.95 -8.53 6.41
N PHE A 73 -12.78 -7.95 6.66
CA PHE A 73 -11.84 -8.54 7.63
C PHE A 73 -12.25 -8.18 9.06
N ALA A 74 -12.35 -9.19 9.92
CA ALA A 74 -12.59 -9.02 11.34
C ALA A 74 -11.27 -8.70 12.07
N GLU A 75 -11.32 -7.75 12.99
CA GLU A 75 -10.22 -7.43 13.89
C GLU A 75 -10.15 -8.46 15.03
N THR A 76 -8.94 -8.94 15.32
CA THR A 76 -8.64 -9.94 16.34
C THR A 76 -7.39 -9.51 17.12
N PRO A 77 -7.11 -10.06 18.31
CA PRO A 77 -5.88 -9.75 19.05
C PRO A 77 -4.58 -10.03 18.26
N GLU A 78 -4.65 -10.93 17.27
CA GLU A 78 -3.52 -11.31 16.42
C GLU A 78 -3.46 -10.55 15.09
N GLY A 79 -4.30 -9.53 14.87
CA GLY A 79 -4.42 -8.80 13.60
C GLY A 79 -5.79 -8.97 12.94
N HIS A 80 -5.85 -8.90 11.60
CA HIS A 80 -7.10 -8.99 10.84
C HIS A 80 -7.25 -10.35 10.16
N ARG A 81 -8.44 -10.95 10.21
CA ARG A 81 -8.72 -12.24 9.59
C ARG A 81 -9.97 -12.23 8.73
N LYS A 82 -9.90 -12.96 7.62
CA LYS A 82 -11.04 -13.30 6.75
C LYS A 82 -10.76 -14.63 6.09
N ASP A 83 -11.61 -15.63 6.29
CA ASP A 83 -11.41 -16.99 5.80
C ASP A 83 -10.02 -17.54 6.16
N ASN A 84 -9.20 -17.85 5.15
CA ASN A 84 -7.82 -18.34 5.28
C ASN A 84 -6.77 -17.22 5.20
N ALA A 85 -7.19 -15.96 5.11
CA ALA A 85 -6.32 -14.80 5.06
C ALA A 85 -6.08 -14.24 6.47
N HIS A 86 -4.82 -13.98 6.80
CA HIS A 86 -4.40 -13.36 8.06
C HIS A 86 -3.45 -12.20 7.75
N VAL A 87 -3.79 -11.01 8.25
CA VAL A 87 -3.03 -9.79 8.06
C VAL A 87 -2.60 -9.23 9.40
N LYS A 88 -1.29 -9.04 9.55
CA LYS A 88 -0.68 -8.39 10.70
C LYS A 88 -0.01 -7.11 10.24
N LEU A 89 -0.70 -5.99 10.42
CA LEU A 89 -0.25 -4.69 9.92
C LEU A 89 1.03 -4.20 10.61
N SER A 90 1.16 -4.41 11.93
CA SER A 90 2.37 -4.07 12.70
C SER A 90 3.61 -4.86 12.24
N GLU A 91 3.44 -6.14 11.90
CA GLU A 91 4.51 -7.01 11.38
C GLU A 91 4.69 -6.87 9.85
N LYS A 92 3.90 -6.03 9.17
CA LYS A 92 3.80 -5.93 7.71
C LYS A 92 3.59 -7.28 7.01
N ALA A 93 2.89 -8.21 7.65
CA ALA A 93 2.76 -9.60 7.18
C ALA A 93 1.35 -9.88 6.68
N ILE A 94 1.24 -10.27 5.40
CA ILE A 94 0.00 -10.72 4.77
C ILE A 94 0.17 -12.19 4.39
N ARG A 95 -0.65 -13.07 4.95
CA ARG A 95 -0.55 -14.52 4.75
C ARG A 95 -1.87 -15.13 4.32
N HIS A 96 -1.77 -16.14 3.47
CA HIS A 96 -2.85 -17.09 3.19
C HIS A 96 -2.42 -18.47 3.69
N LYS A 97 -3.09 -18.96 4.74
CA LYS A 97 -2.63 -20.09 5.55
C LYS A 97 -1.22 -19.80 6.12
N THR A 98 -0.19 -20.50 5.65
CA THR A 98 1.20 -20.36 6.12
C THR A 98 2.11 -19.61 5.15
N LYS A 99 1.61 -19.22 3.96
CA LYS A 99 2.42 -18.63 2.90
C LYS A 99 2.10 -17.16 2.70
N ASN A 100 3.06 -16.40 2.20
CA ASN A 100 2.84 -15.01 1.81
C ASN A 100 1.71 -14.89 0.79
N ALA A 101 0.98 -13.79 0.88
CA ALA A 101 -0.11 -13.44 -0.01
C ALA A 101 -0.11 -11.95 -0.30
N ALA A 102 -0.78 -11.59 -1.39
CA ALA A 102 -1.14 -10.21 -1.70
C ALA A 102 -2.67 -10.12 -1.74
N LEU A 103 -3.23 -9.10 -1.09
CA LEU A 103 -4.66 -8.81 -1.19
C LEU A 103 -4.86 -7.81 -2.31
N GLU A 104 -5.62 -8.19 -3.33
CA GLU A 104 -6.12 -7.25 -4.32
C GLU A 104 -7.27 -6.46 -3.70
N LEU A 105 -7.02 -5.18 -3.41
CA LEU A 105 -7.95 -4.26 -2.76
C LEU A 105 -8.07 -3.02 -3.64
N ASN A 106 -9.29 -2.60 -3.94
CA ASN A 106 -9.55 -1.50 -4.87
C ASN A 106 -8.78 -1.68 -6.19
N GLU A 107 -7.89 -0.75 -6.54
CA GLU A 107 -7.07 -0.77 -7.77
C GLU A 107 -5.64 -1.28 -7.54
N GLY A 108 -5.32 -1.74 -6.32
CA GLY A 108 -3.96 -2.08 -5.90
C GLY A 108 -3.83 -3.42 -5.19
N TYR A 109 -2.65 -3.63 -4.62
CA TYR A 109 -2.29 -4.86 -3.92
C TYR A 109 -1.66 -4.56 -2.57
N LEU A 110 -2.38 -4.86 -1.49
CA LEU A 110 -1.83 -4.80 -0.14
C LEU A 110 -0.99 -6.05 0.12
N CYS A 111 0.31 -5.85 0.24
CA CYS A 111 1.29 -6.89 0.58
C CYS A 111 2.42 -6.30 1.42
N ASP A 112 3.38 -7.14 1.79
CA ASP A 112 4.56 -6.73 2.56
C ASP A 112 5.33 -5.59 1.87
N HIS A 113 5.50 -5.66 0.55
CA HIS A 113 6.24 -4.67 -0.22
C HIS A 113 5.55 -3.30 -0.24
N THR A 114 4.28 -3.25 -0.66
CA THR A 114 3.54 -1.99 -0.83
C THR A 114 3.27 -1.32 0.52
N LEU A 115 2.99 -2.10 1.56
CA LEU A 115 2.84 -1.56 2.92
C LEU A 115 4.17 -1.01 3.45
N ASN A 116 5.30 -1.68 3.21
CA ASN A 116 6.61 -1.16 3.59
C ASN A 116 6.99 0.10 2.81
N GLN A 117 6.66 0.17 1.52
CA GLN A 117 6.88 1.35 0.69
C GLN A 117 6.12 2.57 1.22
N LEU A 118 4.86 2.37 1.64
CA LEU A 118 4.06 3.44 2.27
C LEU A 118 4.58 3.86 3.63
N LEU A 119 4.87 2.91 4.52
CA LEU A 119 5.33 3.21 5.88
C LEU A 119 6.67 3.93 5.91
N ASN A 120 7.54 3.62 4.96
CA ASN A 120 8.85 4.25 4.81
C ASN A 120 8.86 5.37 3.77
N PHE A 121 7.69 5.89 3.37
CA PHE A 121 7.61 6.96 2.39
C PHE A 121 8.25 8.24 2.95
N VAL A 122 9.09 8.87 2.14
CA VAL A 122 9.79 10.10 2.51
C VAL A 122 9.22 11.25 1.69
N GLY A 123 8.64 12.23 2.38
CA GLY A 123 8.02 13.43 1.81
C GLY A 123 9.01 14.52 1.38
N GLU A 124 10.24 14.15 1.00
CA GLU A 124 11.27 15.08 0.54
C GLU A 124 11.12 15.36 -0.95
N GLY A 125 11.14 16.65 -1.31
CA GLY A 125 11.04 17.13 -2.67
C GLY A 125 10.99 18.65 -2.74
N THR A 126 11.25 19.22 -3.91
CA THR A 126 11.19 20.67 -4.16
C THR A 126 9.78 21.14 -4.49
N ARG A 127 8.90 20.24 -4.96
CA ARG A 127 7.54 20.58 -5.40
C ARG A 127 6.51 19.72 -4.69
N GLU A 128 5.53 20.38 -4.09
CA GLU A 128 4.39 19.75 -3.41
C GLU A 128 3.67 18.74 -4.29
N GLU A 129 3.41 19.12 -5.54
CA GLU A 129 2.75 18.29 -6.55
C GLU A 129 3.47 16.96 -6.79
N GLU A 130 4.80 16.97 -6.85
CA GLU A 130 5.59 15.76 -7.09
C GLU A 130 5.51 14.80 -5.89
N VAL A 131 5.65 15.34 -4.67
CA VAL A 131 5.55 14.53 -3.45
C VAL A 131 4.14 13.98 -3.31
N GLY A 132 3.12 14.80 -3.59
CA GLY A 132 1.71 14.42 -3.56
C GLY A 132 1.40 13.30 -4.54
N GLN A 133 1.85 13.44 -5.79
CA GLN A 133 1.68 12.42 -6.82
C GLN A 133 2.37 11.09 -6.44
N ARG A 134 3.58 11.16 -5.88
CA ARG A 134 4.31 9.97 -5.41
C ARG A 134 3.58 9.27 -4.27
N LEU A 135 3.04 10.02 -3.30
CA LEU A 135 2.26 9.46 -2.20
C LEU A 135 0.97 8.82 -2.72
N ALA A 136 0.23 9.53 -3.59
CA ALA A 136 -1.00 9.03 -4.20
C ALA A 136 -0.76 7.71 -4.96
N ASN A 137 0.29 7.64 -5.77
CA ASN A 137 0.67 6.42 -6.47
C ASN A 137 1.00 5.28 -5.51
N ALA A 138 1.75 5.55 -4.43
CA ALA A 138 2.06 4.53 -3.43
C ALA A 138 0.81 4.01 -2.69
N MET A 139 -0.16 4.89 -2.40
CA MET A 139 -1.43 4.51 -1.78
C MET A 139 -2.28 3.65 -2.72
N LEU A 140 -2.36 4.07 -3.99
CA LEU A 140 -3.05 3.34 -5.05
C LEU A 140 -2.44 1.95 -5.25
N GLU A 141 -1.11 1.85 -5.34
CA GLU A 141 -0.39 0.58 -5.46
C GLU A 141 -0.65 -0.36 -4.28
N ALA A 142 -0.81 0.17 -3.06
CA ALA A 142 -1.15 -0.59 -1.87
C ALA A 142 -2.65 -0.94 -1.78
N GLY A 143 -3.48 -0.43 -2.68
CA GLY A 143 -4.93 -0.64 -2.67
C GLY A 143 -5.66 0.18 -1.60
N ILE A 144 -5.04 1.22 -1.07
CA ILE A 144 -5.63 2.11 -0.05
C ILE A 144 -6.21 3.33 -0.76
N SER A 145 -7.54 3.38 -0.89
CA SER A 145 -8.26 4.50 -1.49
C SER A 145 -8.98 5.31 -0.41
N VAL A 146 -8.63 6.58 -0.25
CA VAL A 146 -9.17 7.45 0.82
C VAL A 146 -9.82 8.70 0.23
N PRO A 147 -10.75 9.35 0.95
CA PRO A 147 -11.26 10.65 0.55
C PRO A 147 -10.16 11.72 0.47
N GLN A 148 -10.38 12.73 -0.36
CA GLN A 148 -9.43 13.82 -0.59
C GLN A 148 -8.99 14.51 0.71
N GLU A 149 -9.92 14.78 1.64
CA GLU A 149 -9.60 15.44 2.92
C GLU A 149 -8.63 14.61 3.76
N THR A 150 -8.88 13.30 3.86
CA THR A 150 -8.01 12.36 4.57
C THR A 150 -6.64 12.24 3.90
N PHE A 151 -6.60 12.28 2.56
CA PHE A 151 -5.34 12.31 1.82
C PHE A 151 -4.52 13.55 2.15
N VAL A 152 -5.13 14.74 2.13
CA VAL A 152 -4.46 16.01 2.47
C VAL A 152 -3.94 15.97 3.91
N GLN A 153 -4.72 15.44 4.85
CA GLN A 153 -4.27 15.26 6.23
C GLN A 153 -3.05 14.33 6.34
N LEU A 154 -3.03 13.23 5.60
CA LEU A 154 -1.90 12.30 5.59
C LEU A 154 -0.66 12.95 4.96
N PHE A 155 -0.82 13.66 3.85
CA PHE A 155 0.24 14.35 3.13
C PHE A 155 0.92 15.42 4.01
N ASN A 156 0.13 16.22 4.72
CA ASN A 156 0.64 17.26 5.61
C ASN A 156 1.51 16.72 6.77
N LYS A 157 1.42 15.43 7.09
CA LYS A 157 2.28 14.80 8.11
C LYS A 157 3.70 14.52 7.61
N ILE A 158 3.92 14.47 6.30
CA ILE A 158 5.22 14.12 5.71
C ILE A 158 5.84 15.24 4.90
N PHE A 159 5.03 16.14 4.35
CA PHE A 159 5.55 17.20 3.48
C PHE A 159 6.35 18.21 4.30
N LYS A 160 7.62 18.35 3.95
CA LYS A 160 8.54 19.33 4.52
C LYS A 160 9.00 20.22 3.36
N PRO A 161 8.54 21.49 3.26
CA PRO A 161 9.08 22.38 2.25
C PRO A 161 10.58 22.54 2.50
N LEU A 162 11.40 22.32 1.48
CA LEU A 162 12.83 22.63 1.55
C LEU A 162 12.94 24.13 1.83
N LYS A 163 13.60 24.51 2.94
CA LYS A 163 13.93 25.90 3.21
C LYS A 163 14.78 26.38 2.03
N GLU A 164 14.28 27.36 1.27
CA GLU A 164 15.12 28.09 0.33
C GLU A 164 16.30 28.67 1.12
N GLU A 165 17.52 28.27 0.77
CA GLU A 165 18.72 28.96 1.24
C GLU A 165 18.60 30.42 0.81
N SER A 166 18.40 31.31 1.78
CA SER A 166 18.34 32.75 1.50
C SER A 166 19.65 33.16 0.81
N PRO A 167 19.61 33.80 -0.36
CA PRO A 167 20.82 34.36 -0.95
C PRO A 167 21.34 35.45 -0.01
N LEU A 168 22.56 35.24 0.50
CA LEU A 168 23.35 36.21 1.25
C LEU A 168 23.78 37.40 0.38
#